data_AF-A0A1V4YMT1-F1
#
_entry.id   AF-A0A1V4YMT1-F1
#
_cell.length_a   1.000
_cell.length_b   1.000
_cell.length_c   1.000
_cell.angle_alpha   90.00
_cell.angle_beta   90.00
_cell.angle_gamma   90.00
#
_symmetry.space_group_name_H-M   'P 1'
#
loop_
_entity.id
_entity.type
_entity.pdbx_description
1 polymer ?
#
loop_
_entity_poly.entity_id
_entity_poly.type
_entity_poly.pdbx_seq_one_letter_code
_entity_poly.pdbx_strand_id
1 'polypeptide(L)' 'MDKKEVDYIVENFKGILWEELDEDLCNMSKEEMKTIILKLKKRFG' A
#
# COMPACT_ATOMS: atom_id res chain seq x y z
N MET A 1 -9.47 -2.93 -3.27
CA MET A 1 -8.31 -3.83 -3.43
C MET A 1 -8.53 -5.12 -2.67
N ASP A 2 -8.03 -6.21 -3.24
CA ASP A 2 -7.94 -7.48 -2.54
C ASP A 2 -6.79 -7.47 -1.52
N LYS A 3 -6.91 -8.32 -0.51
CA LYS A 3 -5.87 -8.49 0.52
C LYS A 3 -4.48 -8.77 -0.08
N LYS A 4 -4.43 -9.45 -1.23
CA LYS A 4 -3.19 -9.76 -1.96
C LYS A 4 -2.51 -8.51 -2.54
N GLU A 5 -3.29 -7.57 -3.05
CA GLU A 5 -2.76 -6.32 -3.60
C GLU A 5 -2.18 -5.43 -2.49
N VAL A 6 -2.87 -5.39 -1.35
CA VAL A 6 -2.39 -4.70 -0.14
C VAL A 6 -1.05 -5.28 0.32
N ASP A 7 -0.91 -6.60 0.33
CA ASP A 7 0.35 -7.27 0.71
C ASP A 7 1.45 -7.00 -0.32
N TYR A 8 1.14 -7.00 -1.61
CA TYR A 8 2.08 -6.66 -2.69
C TYR A 8 2.63 -5.23 -2.56
N ILE A 9 1.76 -4.25 -2.30
CA ILE A 9 2.18 -2.85 -2.10
C ILE A 9 3.13 -2.74 -0.91
N VAL A 10 2.81 -3.38 0.21
CA VAL A 10 3.65 -3.35 1.41
C VAL A 10 4.99 -4.05 1.15
N GLU A 11 4.99 -5.14 0.38
CA GLU A 11 6.19 -5.90 0.03
C GLU A 11 7.16 -5.12 -0.85
N ASN A 12 6.60 -4.41 -1.84
CA ASN A 12 7.36 -3.73 -2.88
C ASN A 12 7.37 -2.21 -2.72
N PHE A 13 6.92 -1.67 -1.58
CA PHE A 13 6.73 -0.23 -1.34
C PHE A 13 7.91 0.65 -1.73
N LYS A 14 9.15 0.19 -1.54
CA LYS A 14 10.37 0.94 -1.89
C LYS A 14 10.75 0.87 -3.37
N GLY A 15 10.18 -0.07 -4.11
CA GLY A 15 10.49 -0.33 -5.53
C GLY A 15 9.37 0.02 -6.49
N ILE A 16 8.16 0.29 -5.99
CA ILE A 16 7.04 0.77 -6.80
C ILE A 16 7.28 2.24 -7.18
N LEU A 17 7.05 2.58 -8.44
CA LEU A 17 7.12 3.97 -8.90
C LEU A 17 5.98 4.78 -8.28
N TRP A 18 6.23 6.05 -7.97
CA TRP A 18 5.22 6.91 -7.36
C TRP A 18 3.94 6.99 -8.22
N GLU A 19 4.07 7.02 -9.54
CA GLU A 19 2.95 7.09 -10.49
C GLU A 19 2.04 5.85 -10.40
N GLU A 20 2.62 4.66 -10.30
CA GLU A 20 1.88 3.41 -10.11
C GLU A 20 1.20 3.37 -8.73
N LEU A 21 1.90 3.86 -7.71
CA LEU A 21 1.37 3.92 -6.35
C LEU A 21 0.22 4.95 -6.23
N ASP A 22 0.31 6.09 -6.91
CA ASP A 22 -0.69 7.16 -6.85
C ASP A 22 -2.05 6.70 -7.43
N GLU A 23 -2.03 5.99 -8.56
CA GLU A 23 -3.24 5.40 -9.15
C GLU A 23 -3.91 4.40 -8.19
N ASP A 24 -3.11 3.54 -7.55
CA ASP A 24 -3.62 2.60 -6.55
C ASP A 24 -4.21 3.35 -5.35
N LEU A 25 -3.50 4.35 -4.80
CA LEU A 25 -3.92 5.12 -3.62
C LEU A 25 -5.20 5.93 -3.87
N CYS A 26 -5.37 6.47 -5.07
CA CYS A 26 -6.59 7.20 -5.46
C CYS A 26 -7.84 6.31 -5.45
N ASN A 27 -7.68 5.01 -5.68
CA ASN A 27 -8.78 4.04 -5.71
C ASN A 27 -9.00 3.32 -4.36
N MET A 28 -8.20 3.63 -3.33
CA MET A 28 -8.32 3.00 -2.01
C MET A 28 -9.35 3.67 -1.10
N SER A 29 -10.05 2.84 -0.34
CA SER A 29 -10.83 3.29 0.80
C SER A 29 -9.93 3.70 1.98
N LYS A 30 -10.50 4.51 2.87
CA LYS A 30 -9.84 4.94 4.11
C LYS A 30 -9.35 3.77 4.98
N GLU A 31 -10.07 2.65 4.99
CA GLU A 31 -9.71 1.47 5.81
C GLU A 31 -8.56 0.67 5.18
N GLU A 32 -8.49 0.59 3.85
CA GLU A 32 -7.37 -0.01 3.13
C GLU A 32 -6.09 0.81 3.34
N MET A 33 -6.20 2.14 3.22
CA MET A 33 -5.06 3.05 3.42
C MET A 33 -4.52 2.96 4.86
N LYS A 34 -5.39 2.93 5.88
CA LYS A 34 -4.99 2.66 7.28
C LYS A 34 -4.26 1.33 7.42
N THR A 35 -4.76 0.28 6.77
CA THR A 35 -4.16 -1.06 6.82
C THR A 35 -2.76 -1.06 6.22
N ILE A 36 -2.57 -0.43 5.06
CA ILE A 36 -1.26 -0.29 4.41
C ILE A 36 -0.30 0.49 5.30
N ILE A 37 -0.71 1.64 5.82
CA ILE A 37 0.13 2.47 6.72
C ILE A 37 0.56 1.66 7.95
N LEU A 38 -0.35 0.89 8.57
CA LEU A 38 -0.01 0.05 9.72
C LEU A 38 1.01 -1.05 9.35
N LYS A 39 0.83 -1.71 8.21
CA LYS A 39 1.74 -2.75 7.73
C LYS A 39 3.11 -2.18 7.35
N LEU A 40 3.15 -1.04 6.66
CA LEU A 40 4.38 -0.32 6.32
C LEU A 40 5.12 0.10 7.59
N LYS A 41 4.41 0.66 8.58
CA LYS A 41 4.99 1.03 9.87
C LYS A 41 5.56 -0.18 10.61
N LYS A 42 4.91 -1.35 10.55
CA LYS A 42 5.44 -2.58 11.17
C LYS A 42 6.67 -3.12 10.43
N ARG A 43 6.74 -2.95 9.10
CA ARG A 43 7.79 -3.52 8.26
C ARG A 43 9.04 -2.65 8.18
N PHE A 44 8.88 -1.34 8.14
CA PHE A 44 9.95 -0.38 7.90
C PHE A 44 10.18 0.60 9.05
N GLY A 45 9.31 0.59 10.07
CA GLY A 45 9.47 1.34 11.31
C GLY A 45 10.17 0.53 12.39
#